data_AF-A0A6A4ZIR6-F1
#
_entry.id   AF-A0A6A4ZIR6-F1
#
_cell.length_a   1.000
_cell.length_b   1.000
_cell.length_c   1.000
_cell.angle_alpha   90.00
_cell.angle_beta   90.00
_cell.angle_gamma   90.00
#
_symmetry.space_group_name_H-M   'P 1'
#
loop_
_entity.id
_entity.type
_entity.pdbx_description
1 polymer ?
#
loop_
_entity_poly.entity_id
_entity_poly.type
_entity_poly.pdbx_seq_one_letter_code
_entity_poly.pdbx_strand_id
1 'polypeptide(L)'
;MRAVVSLLGAVAMADVFDTNFPVDFIAKIGASLTSPYDPVILIRNMALFATVWFDTLAPFESQAVGLHSNLGRVECLNTTRNKNIALAFATKRIGENLFPDAASQTALNAYFQTTFQGLGLNYNDVSATDWSKPSNIGNAAAAAVIAAHVNDGANQDGCLSGAGNKVYNKQRYGDYTGYTPVNTDVTLVDR
;
A
#
# COMPACT_ATOMS: atom_id res chain seq x y z
N MET A 1 -45.13 -1.54 38.83
CA MET A 1 -45.26 -1.37 37.37
C MET A 1 -43.88 -1.01 36.84
N ARG A 2 -43.38 -1.78 35.86
CA ARG A 2 -41.96 -1.99 35.54
C ARG A 2 -41.24 -0.73 35.03
N ALA A 3 -40.05 -0.46 35.58
CA ALA A 3 -39.03 0.34 34.93
C ALA A 3 -38.46 -0.45 33.75
N VAL A 4 -38.66 0.05 32.53
CA VAL A 4 -37.98 -0.44 31.33
C VAL A 4 -36.81 0.50 31.10
N VAL A 5 -35.67 0.17 31.70
CA VAL A 5 -34.37 0.66 31.22
C VAL A 5 -34.14 -0.06 29.89
N SER A 6 -34.37 0.68 28.81
CA SER A 6 -34.04 0.27 27.46
C SER A 6 -32.53 0.04 27.39
N LEU A 7 -32.16 -1.24 27.40
CA LEU A 7 -30.88 -1.74 26.93
C LEU A 7 -30.78 -1.37 25.45
N LEU A 8 -30.31 -0.16 25.14
CA LEU A 8 -29.63 0.11 23.88
C LEU A 8 -28.35 -0.70 23.93
N GLY A 9 -28.51 -1.99 23.63
CA GLY A 9 -27.44 -2.94 23.43
C GLY A 9 -26.43 -2.30 22.51
N ALA A 10 -25.17 -2.38 22.94
CA ALA A 10 -24.03 -2.23 22.07
C ALA A 10 -24.32 -2.99 20.78
N VAL A 11 -24.70 -2.25 19.73
CA VAL A 11 -24.37 -2.68 18.39
C VAL A 11 -22.86 -2.63 18.43
N ALA A 12 -22.25 -3.79 18.66
CA ALA A 12 -20.87 -4.00 18.26
C ALA A 12 -20.85 -3.54 16.81
N MET A 13 -20.26 -2.36 16.58
CA MET A 13 -19.79 -2.00 15.26
C MET A 13 -18.94 -3.20 14.89
N ALA A 14 -19.42 -4.06 13.99
CA ALA A 14 -18.59 -5.11 13.43
C ALA A 14 -17.29 -4.42 13.07
N ASP A 15 -16.18 -4.89 13.65
CA ASP A 15 -14.89 -4.24 13.41
C ASP A 15 -14.75 -4.23 11.89
N VAL A 16 -14.36 -3.10 11.29
CA VAL A 16 -14.08 -3.03 9.84
C VAL A 16 -13.07 -4.12 9.43
N PHE A 17 -12.37 -4.68 10.42
CA PHE A 17 -11.43 -5.79 10.35
C PHE A 17 -11.96 -7.16 10.79
N ASP A 18 -13.25 -7.38 11.00
CA ASP A 18 -13.80 -8.75 11.12
C ASP A 18 -13.79 -9.47 9.76
N THR A 19 -13.67 -8.72 8.66
CA THR A 19 -13.53 -9.23 7.30
C THR A 19 -12.39 -8.54 6.54
N ASN A 20 -11.44 -9.33 6.06
CA ASN A 20 -10.29 -9.03 5.18
C ASN A 20 -10.08 -7.55 4.72
N PHE A 21 -9.18 -6.80 5.37
CA PHE A 21 -8.91 -5.38 5.05
C PHE A 21 -8.57 -5.09 3.57
N PRO A 22 -7.68 -5.85 2.90
CA PRO A 22 -7.38 -5.67 1.47
C PRO A 22 -8.62 -5.54 0.57
N VAL A 23 -9.68 -6.31 0.84
CA VAL A 23 -10.92 -6.26 0.06
C VAL A 23 -11.63 -4.92 0.26
N ASP A 24 -11.71 -4.45 1.50
CA ASP A 24 -12.33 -3.17 1.84
C ASP A 24 -11.58 -1.99 1.21
N PHE A 25 -10.24 -2.02 1.28
CA PHE A 25 -9.39 -1.01 0.66
C PHE A 25 -9.59 -0.94 -0.86
N ILE A 26 -9.54 -2.08 -1.56
CA ILE A 26 -9.74 -2.16 -3.01
C ILE A 26 -11.11 -1.60 -3.39
N ALA A 27 -12.16 -2.02 -2.69
CA ALA A 27 -13.54 -1.66 -3.00
C ALA A 27 -13.84 -0.17 -2.79
N LYS A 28 -13.22 0.47 -1.78
CA LYS A 28 -13.50 1.87 -1.42
C LYS A 28 -12.65 2.89 -2.17
N ILE A 29 -11.36 2.60 -2.37
CA ILE A 29 -10.43 3.58 -2.94
C ILE A 29 -9.38 2.97 -3.84
N GLY A 30 -8.90 1.74 -3.60
CA GLY A 30 -7.77 1.16 -4.33
C GLY A 30 -7.98 1.12 -5.84
N ALA A 31 -9.19 0.81 -6.31
CA ALA A 31 -9.50 0.72 -7.74
C ALA A 31 -9.49 2.06 -8.49
N SER A 32 -9.62 3.21 -7.80
CA SER A 32 -9.66 4.53 -8.43
C SER A 32 -8.31 5.24 -8.48
N LEU A 33 -7.28 4.71 -7.82
CA LEU A 33 -5.95 5.33 -7.72
C LEU A 33 -5.11 5.22 -9.00
N THR A 34 -5.49 4.34 -9.92
CA THR A 34 -4.82 4.20 -11.21
C THR A 34 -5.86 4.21 -12.33
N SER A 35 -5.55 4.91 -13.43
CA SER A 35 -6.39 4.90 -14.62
C SER A 35 -6.56 3.47 -15.13
N PRO A 36 -7.79 3.03 -15.46
CA PRO A 36 -8.01 1.71 -16.07
C PRO A 36 -7.41 1.60 -17.48
N TYR A 37 -7.03 2.74 -18.08
CA TYR A 37 -6.43 2.80 -19.41
C TYR A 37 -4.89 2.73 -19.40
N ASP A 38 -4.26 2.63 -18.23
CA ASP A 38 -2.80 2.54 -18.05
C ASP A 38 -2.39 1.15 -17.53
N PRO A 39 -2.51 0.08 -18.34
CA PRO A 39 -2.44 -1.31 -17.87
C PRO A 39 -1.10 -1.69 -17.24
N VAL A 40 0.02 -1.16 -17.76
CA VAL A 40 1.37 -1.47 -17.24
C VAL A 40 1.55 -0.94 -15.81
N ILE A 41 1.10 0.29 -15.56
CA ILE A 41 1.18 0.92 -14.23
C ILE A 41 0.20 0.22 -13.29
N LEU A 42 -1.03 -0.04 -13.75
CA LEU A 42 -2.05 -0.73 -12.95
C LEU A 42 -1.57 -2.11 -12.47
N ILE A 43 -1.08 -2.95 -13.38
CA ILE A 43 -0.64 -4.31 -13.05
C ILE A 43 0.56 -4.26 -12.09
N ARG A 44 1.51 -3.34 -12.29
CA ARG A 44 2.64 -3.16 -11.38
C ARG A 44 2.17 -2.75 -9.97
N ASN A 45 1.27 -1.78 -9.87
CA ASN A 45 0.73 -1.35 -8.58
C ASN A 45 0.02 -2.51 -7.87
N MET A 46 -0.79 -3.28 -8.59
CA MET A 46 -1.46 -4.48 -8.03
C MET A 46 -0.45 -5.52 -7.54
N ALA A 47 0.62 -5.77 -8.29
CA ALA A 47 1.68 -6.70 -7.89
C ALA A 47 2.37 -6.22 -6.60
N LEU A 48 2.63 -4.92 -6.45
CA LEU A 48 3.23 -4.35 -5.24
C LEU A 48 2.31 -4.41 -4.03
N PHE A 49 1.01 -4.15 -4.20
CA PHE A 49 0.03 -4.35 -3.13
C PHE A 49 -0.05 -5.82 -2.70
N ALA A 50 -0.16 -6.75 -3.64
CA ALA A 50 -0.19 -8.18 -3.33
C ALA A 50 1.09 -8.63 -2.60
N THR A 51 2.25 -8.17 -3.07
CA THR A 51 3.55 -8.47 -2.45
C THR A 51 3.64 -7.92 -1.04
N VAL A 52 3.23 -6.67 -0.81
CA VAL A 52 3.30 -6.09 0.54
C VAL A 52 2.35 -6.78 1.51
N TRP A 53 1.16 -7.16 1.05
CA TRP A 53 0.21 -7.90 1.89
C TRP A 53 0.73 -9.28 2.26
N PHE A 54 1.34 -9.98 1.31
CA PHE A 54 1.99 -11.27 1.56
C PHE A 54 3.12 -11.14 2.58
N ASP A 55 4.05 -10.21 2.37
CA ASP A 55 5.18 -9.96 3.28
C ASP A 55 4.72 -9.54 4.68
N THR A 56 3.62 -8.79 4.76
CA THR A 56 3.04 -8.36 6.04
C THR A 56 2.44 -9.54 6.81
N LEU A 57 1.83 -10.50 6.12
CA LEU A 57 1.18 -11.67 6.74
C LEU A 57 2.16 -12.80 7.05
N ALA A 58 3.27 -12.88 6.33
CA ALA A 58 4.23 -13.97 6.49
C ALA A 58 4.69 -14.21 7.95
N PRO A 59 4.99 -13.17 8.76
CA PRO A 59 5.34 -13.34 10.18
C PRO A 59 4.28 -14.00 11.06
N PHE A 60 3.00 -13.89 10.68
CA PHE A 60 1.86 -14.45 11.42
C PHE A 60 1.58 -15.92 11.06
N GLU A 61 2.08 -16.39 9.92
CA GLU A 61 1.88 -17.74 9.44
C GLU A 61 3.11 -18.61 9.75
N SER A 62 2.90 -19.86 10.17
CA SER A 62 4.00 -20.73 10.64
C SER A 62 4.99 -21.12 9.53
N GLN A 63 4.52 -21.24 8.29
CA GLN A 63 5.31 -21.72 7.15
C GLN A 63 5.61 -20.65 6.09
N ALA A 64 4.92 -19.51 6.12
CA ALA A 64 5.16 -18.47 5.11
C ALA A 64 6.50 -17.78 5.34
N VAL A 65 7.16 -17.35 4.27
CA VAL A 65 8.39 -16.56 4.30
C VAL A 65 8.18 -15.37 3.39
N GLY A 66 8.43 -14.16 3.90
CA GLY A 66 8.30 -12.93 3.10
C GLY A 66 9.28 -12.93 1.93
N LEU A 67 8.88 -12.30 0.83
CA LEU A 67 9.68 -12.21 -0.39
C LEU A 67 10.79 -11.16 -0.26
N HIS A 68 10.49 -10.02 0.35
CA HIS A 68 11.42 -8.90 0.49
C HIS A 68 11.75 -8.57 1.95
N SER A 69 11.04 -9.18 2.90
CA SER A 69 11.21 -8.98 4.33
C SER A 69 11.38 -10.30 5.09
N ASN A 70 12.24 -10.27 6.11
CA ASN A 70 12.36 -11.33 7.10
C ASN A 70 12.20 -10.73 8.49
N LEU A 71 10.94 -10.57 8.92
CA LEU A 71 10.57 -9.89 10.17
C LEU A 71 10.52 -10.85 11.37
N GLY A 72 10.94 -12.11 11.20
CA GLY A 72 10.79 -13.16 12.20
C GLY A 72 9.33 -13.62 12.35
N ARG A 73 9.05 -14.33 13.45
CA ARG A 73 7.71 -14.85 13.79
C ARG A 73 7.07 -14.00 14.88
N VAL A 74 5.76 -13.77 14.75
CA VAL A 74 4.97 -12.97 15.69
C VAL A 74 3.73 -13.73 16.14
N GLU A 75 3.91 -14.99 16.53
CA GLU A 75 2.82 -15.91 16.89
C GLU A 75 1.93 -15.36 18.01
N CYS A 76 2.50 -14.64 18.98
CA CYS A 76 1.75 -13.99 20.06
C CYS A 76 0.80 -12.88 19.57
N LEU A 77 0.98 -12.41 18.33
CA LEU A 77 0.12 -11.40 17.70
C LEU A 77 -0.87 -12.02 16.70
N ASN A 78 -0.95 -13.34 16.56
CA ASN A 78 -1.74 -14.03 15.53
C ASN A 78 -3.26 -14.00 15.77
N THR A 79 -3.84 -12.80 15.71
CA THR A 79 -5.28 -12.55 15.72
C THR A 79 -5.69 -11.87 14.41
N THR A 80 -6.93 -12.07 13.96
CA THR A 80 -7.48 -11.41 12.77
C THR A 80 -7.36 -9.89 12.85
N ARG A 81 -7.64 -9.32 14.02
CA ARG A 81 -7.52 -7.88 14.27
C ARG A 81 -6.10 -7.37 14.06
N ASN A 82 -5.10 -8.04 14.62
CA ASN A 82 -3.70 -7.63 14.46
C ASN A 82 -3.20 -7.78 13.01
N LYS A 83 -3.59 -8.85 12.31
CA LYS A 83 -3.29 -9.01 10.87
C LYS A 83 -3.83 -7.84 10.07
N ASN A 84 -5.08 -7.45 10.30
CA ASN A 84 -5.70 -6.36 9.59
C ASN A 84 -5.11 -4.98 9.95
N ILE A 85 -4.73 -4.75 11.22
CA ILE A 85 -3.97 -3.55 11.60
C ILE A 85 -2.64 -3.50 10.83
N ALA A 86 -1.89 -4.60 10.82
CA ALA A 86 -0.62 -4.67 10.09
C ALA A 86 -0.81 -4.40 8.59
N LEU A 87 -1.81 -5.03 7.97
CA LEU A 87 -2.16 -4.81 6.57
C LEU A 87 -2.55 -3.35 6.30
N ALA A 88 -3.29 -2.70 7.20
CA ALA A 88 -3.70 -1.31 7.01
C ALA A 88 -2.52 -0.33 7.04
N PHE A 89 -1.57 -0.52 7.97
CA PHE A 89 -0.34 0.29 7.99
C PHE A 89 0.57 0.01 6.79
N ALA A 90 0.69 -1.25 6.37
CA ALA A 90 1.43 -1.62 5.15
C ALA A 90 0.83 -0.95 3.91
N THR A 91 -0.50 -1.03 3.76
CA THR A 91 -1.24 -0.48 2.62
C THR A 91 -1.16 1.04 2.58
N LYS A 92 -1.25 1.71 3.73
CA LYS A 92 -1.02 3.16 3.83
C LYS A 92 0.35 3.52 3.27
N ARG A 93 1.39 2.87 3.78
CA ARG A 93 2.78 3.18 3.43
C ARG A 93 3.11 2.89 1.96
N ILE A 94 2.66 1.77 1.39
CA ILE A 94 2.88 1.49 -0.03
C ILE A 94 2.03 2.43 -0.90
N GLY A 95 0.78 2.73 -0.52
CA GLY A 95 -0.09 3.65 -1.26
C GLY A 95 0.49 5.06 -1.33
N GLU A 96 1.00 5.56 -0.21
CA GLU A 96 1.70 6.85 -0.15
C GLU A 96 2.93 6.90 -1.09
N ASN A 97 3.62 5.78 -1.28
CA ASN A 97 4.77 5.67 -2.19
C ASN A 97 4.38 5.61 -3.67
N LEU A 98 3.36 4.82 -4.00
CA LEU A 98 2.91 4.62 -5.38
C LEU A 98 2.25 5.88 -5.96
N PHE A 99 1.48 6.60 -5.13
CA PHE A 99 0.61 7.69 -5.55
C PHE A 99 0.97 9.03 -4.90
N PRO A 100 2.11 9.66 -5.24
CA PRO A 100 2.59 10.86 -4.56
C PRO A 100 1.89 12.16 -5.01
N ASP A 101 1.01 12.10 -6.01
CA ASP A 101 0.29 13.29 -6.47
C ASP A 101 -0.68 13.80 -5.39
N ALA A 102 -0.92 15.10 -5.37
CA ALA A 102 -1.68 15.74 -4.31
C ALA A 102 -3.12 15.22 -4.18
N ALA A 103 -3.76 14.84 -5.29
CA ALA A 103 -5.14 14.36 -5.28
C ALA A 103 -5.22 12.96 -4.63
N SER A 104 -4.35 12.04 -5.06
CA SER A 104 -4.27 10.70 -4.48
C SER A 104 -3.87 10.73 -3.00
N GLN A 105 -2.89 11.57 -2.64
CA GLN A 105 -2.49 11.75 -1.24
C GLN A 105 -3.65 12.25 -0.37
N THR A 106 -4.44 13.21 -0.87
CA THR A 106 -5.62 13.72 -0.17
C THR A 106 -6.65 12.61 0.05
N ALA A 107 -6.93 11.81 -0.98
CA ALA A 107 -7.89 10.71 -0.90
C ALA A 107 -7.43 9.59 0.04
N LEU A 108 -6.17 9.17 -0.05
CA LEU A 108 -5.57 8.18 0.85
C LEU A 108 -5.59 8.66 2.30
N ASN A 109 -5.15 9.89 2.56
CA ASN A 109 -5.13 10.47 3.91
C ASN A 109 -6.54 10.49 4.52
N ALA A 110 -7.55 10.95 3.78
CA ALA A 110 -8.93 10.96 4.25
C ALA A 110 -9.42 9.54 4.61
N TYR A 111 -9.19 8.57 3.71
CA TYR A 111 -9.58 7.18 3.94
C TYR A 111 -8.94 6.59 5.20
N PHE A 112 -7.62 6.72 5.35
CA PHE A 112 -6.90 6.14 6.47
C PHE A 112 -7.16 6.87 7.79
N GLN A 113 -7.33 8.20 7.79
CA GLN A 113 -7.70 8.94 9.01
C GLN A 113 -9.06 8.49 9.53
N THR A 114 -10.08 8.41 8.66
CA THR A 114 -11.41 7.92 9.06
C THR A 114 -11.36 6.47 9.55
N THR A 115 -10.66 5.60 8.80
CA THR A 115 -10.52 4.18 9.16
C THR A 115 -9.84 4.01 10.51
N PHE A 116 -8.70 4.67 10.73
CA PHE A 116 -7.97 4.54 11.99
C PHE A 116 -8.67 5.18 13.18
N GLN A 117 -9.33 6.32 12.99
CA GLN A 117 -10.13 6.95 14.03
C GLN A 117 -11.27 6.03 14.49
N GLY A 118 -11.99 5.40 13.57
CA GLY A 118 -13.06 4.45 13.88
C GLY A 118 -12.60 3.22 14.69
N LEU A 119 -11.31 2.93 14.66
CA LEU A 119 -10.69 1.77 15.28
C LEU A 119 -9.88 2.11 16.54
N GLY A 120 -9.81 3.40 16.91
CA GLY A 120 -8.97 3.89 18.01
C GLY A 120 -7.47 3.74 17.74
N LEU A 121 -7.06 3.69 16.47
CA LEU A 121 -5.66 3.59 16.05
C LEU A 121 -5.09 4.99 15.82
N ASN A 122 -3.81 5.18 16.14
CA ASN A 122 -3.11 6.42 15.83
C ASN A 122 -2.57 6.37 14.39
N TYR A 123 -3.00 7.31 13.56
CA TYR A 123 -2.55 7.44 12.17
C TYR A 123 -1.02 7.52 12.01
N ASN A 124 -0.35 8.14 12.98
CA ASN A 124 1.10 8.32 13.00
C ASN A 124 1.80 7.26 13.88
N ASP A 125 1.16 6.12 14.20
CA ASP A 125 1.81 5.09 15.00
C ASP A 125 2.98 4.46 14.23
N VAL A 126 4.18 4.85 14.65
CA VAL A 126 5.45 4.30 14.21
C VAL A 126 6.36 4.15 15.43
N SER A 127 6.92 2.96 15.63
CA SER A 127 7.98 2.73 16.61
C SER A 127 8.98 1.74 16.02
N ALA A 128 10.21 2.18 15.73
CA ALA A 128 11.18 1.35 14.99
C ALA A 128 11.64 0.09 15.76
N THR A 129 11.34 -0.03 17.05
CA THR A 129 11.91 -1.07 17.92
C THR A 129 10.86 -1.95 18.62
N ASP A 130 9.58 -1.64 18.50
CA ASP A 130 8.52 -2.35 19.23
C ASP A 130 7.79 -3.36 18.32
N TRP A 131 8.33 -4.58 18.23
CA TRP A 131 7.75 -5.67 17.42
C TRP A 131 6.51 -6.31 18.04
N SER A 132 6.06 -5.86 19.20
CA SER A 132 4.75 -6.26 19.76
C SER A 132 3.57 -5.51 19.10
N LYS A 133 3.86 -4.48 18.31
CA LYS A 133 2.85 -3.70 17.60
C LYS A 133 2.61 -4.20 16.18
N PRO A 134 1.36 -4.56 15.80
CA PRO A 134 1.05 -4.94 14.42
C PRO A 134 1.32 -3.83 13.40
N SER A 135 1.17 -2.56 13.78
CA SER A 135 1.50 -1.40 12.92
C SER A 135 2.95 -1.42 12.44
N ASN A 136 3.89 -1.81 13.30
CA ASN A 136 5.31 -1.87 12.99
C ASN A 136 5.66 -3.01 12.02
N ILE A 137 4.97 -4.14 12.11
CA ILE A 137 5.12 -5.25 11.15
C ILE A 137 4.73 -4.77 9.74
N GLY A 138 3.57 -4.11 9.63
CA GLY A 138 3.09 -3.56 8.36
C GLY A 138 4.03 -2.49 7.78
N ASN A 139 4.46 -1.55 8.62
CA ASN A 139 5.41 -0.50 8.21
C ASN A 139 6.75 -1.08 7.73
N ALA A 140 7.28 -2.11 8.42
CA ALA A 140 8.54 -2.75 8.06
C ALA A 140 8.43 -3.55 6.75
N ALA A 141 7.36 -4.33 6.58
CA ALA A 141 7.09 -5.05 5.33
C ALA A 141 6.99 -4.08 4.14
N ALA A 142 6.21 -3.01 4.27
CA ALA A 142 6.10 -2.00 3.23
C ALA A 142 7.42 -1.27 2.95
N ALA A 143 8.21 -0.95 3.98
CA ALA A 143 9.54 -0.37 3.76
C ALA A 143 10.45 -1.30 2.95
N ALA A 144 10.44 -2.60 3.24
CA ALA A 144 11.26 -3.59 2.54
C ALA A 144 10.82 -3.75 1.08
N VAL A 145 9.51 -3.86 0.83
CA VAL A 145 8.97 -3.96 -0.54
C VAL A 145 9.26 -2.69 -1.35
N ILE A 146 9.09 -1.50 -0.77
CA ILE A 146 9.43 -0.22 -1.45
C ILE A 146 10.93 -0.20 -1.78
N ALA A 147 11.80 -0.56 -0.84
CA ALA A 147 13.24 -0.56 -1.05
C ALA A 147 13.66 -1.54 -2.17
N ALA A 148 13.05 -2.72 -2.22
CA ALA A 148 13.30 -3.70 -3.27
C ALA A 148 12.87 -3.22 -4.67
N HIS A 149 11.92 -2.29 -4.76
CA HIS A 149 11.32 -1.86 -6.03
C HIS A 149 11.66 -0.42 -6.44
N VAL A 150 12.46 0.32 -5.66
CA VAL A 150 12.85 1.69 -6.00
C VAL A 150 13.65 1.77 -7.31
N ASN A 151 14.41 0.71 -7.63
CA ASN A 151 15.26 0.58 -8.82
C ASN A 151 14.96 -0.72 -9.61
N ASP A 152 13.70 -1.15 -9.66
CA ASP A 152 13.26 -2.35 -10.38
C ASP A 152 13.25 -2.20 -11.92
N GLY A 153 13.66 -1.04 -12.45
CA GLY A 153 13.62 -0.70 -13.87
C GLY A 153 12.34 -0.01 -14.32
N ALA A 154 11.31 0.13 -13.49
CA ALA A 154 10.08 0.83 -13.87
C ALA A 154 10.25 2.37 -13.89
N ASN A 155 11.37 2.88 -13.37
CA ASN A 155 11.63 4.31 -13.20
C ASN A 155 10.53 5.06 -12.42
N GLN A 156 9.91 4.42 -11.42
CA GLN A 156 8.80 4.99 -10.64
C GLN A 156 9.14 6.39 -10.09
N ASP A 157 10.34 6.56 -9.54
CA ASP A 157 10.76 7.83 -8.94
C ASP A 157 11.31 8.84 -9.95
N GLY A 158 11.43 8.44 -11.23
CA GLY A 158 11.90 9.30 -12.31
C GLY A 158 13.38 9.65 -12.24
N CYS A 159 14.14 8.88 -11.48
CA CYS A 159 15.58 9.06 -11.32
C CYS A 159 16.38 8.49 -12.49
N LEU A 160 15.87 7.52 -13.24
CA LEU A 160 16.62 6.91 -14.35
C LEU A 160 16.58 7.79 -15.60
N SER A 161 17.69 7.83 -16.32
CA SER A 161 17.82 8.45 -17.64
C SER A 161 18.87 7.73 -18.49
N GLY A 162 18.88 7.99 -19.80
CA GLY A 162 19.90 7.43 -20.70
C GLY A 162 21.35 7.81 -20.37
N ALA A 163 21.56 8.82 -19.51
CA ALA A 163 22.87 9.25 -19.02
C ALA A 163 23.16 8.81 -17.56
N GLY A 164 22.35 7.93 -16.99
CA GLY A 164 22.42 7.52 -15.59
C GLY A 164 21.39 8.22 -14.70
N ASN A 165 21.67 8.36 -13.40
CA ASN A 165 20.69 8.85 -12.43
C ASN A 165 20.56 10.39 -12.43
N LYS A 166 19.34 10.89 -12.60
CA LYS A 166 18.94 12.30 -12.47
C LYS A 166 18.66 12.67 -11.02
N VAL A 167 19.18 13.83 -10.61
CA VAL A 167 18.90 14.43 -9.29
C VAL A 167 17.74 15.42 -9.34
N TYR A 168 17.64 16.20 -10.42
CA TYR A 168 16.63 17.23 -10.64
C TYR A 168 15.70 16.91 -11.81
N ASN A 169 14.53 17.56 -11.86
CA ASN A 169 13.55 17.40 -12.95
C ASN A 169 13.20 15.94 -13.24
N LYS A 170 13.01 15.17 -12.16
CA LYS A 170 12.66 13.75 -12.23
C LYS A 170 11.33 13.57 -12.96
N GLN A 171 11.26 12.54 -13.80
CA GLN A 171 10.05 12.21 -14.57
C GLN A 171 9.61 10.81 -14.21
N ARG A 172 8.64 10.70 -13.29
CA ARG A 172 8.10 9.40 -12.85
C ARG A 172 7.66 8.59 -14.08
N TYR A 173 8.11 7.33 -14.16
CA TYR A 173 7.85 6.41 -15.26
C TYR A 173 8.32 6.89 -16.65
N GLY A 174 9.17 7.92 -16.72
CA GLY A 174 9.70 8.40 -17.98
C GLY A 174 10.60 7.37 -18.65
N ASP A 175 10.55 7.28 -19.99
CA ASP A 175 11.48 6.46 -20.75
C ASP A 175 12.93 6.92 -20.51
N TYR A 176 13.80 5.95 -20.31
CA TYR A 176 15.24 6.14 -20.15
C TYR A 176 16.05 5.24 -21.09
N THR A 177 15.37 4.52 -21.99
CA THR A 177 15.97 3.56 -22.93
C THR A 177 16.34 4.19 -24.27
N GLY A 178 15.85 5.42 -24.55
CA GLY A 178 16.17 6.17 -25.75
C GLY A 178 15.26 5.86 -26.94
N TYR A 179 14.06 5.33 -26.68
CA TYR A 179 13.10 5.06 -27.73
C TYR A 179 12.75 6.34 -28.48
N THR A 180 12.87 6.31 -29.80
CA THR A 180 12.48 7.41 -30.69
C THR A 180 11.73 6.82 -31.88
N PRO A 181 10.45 7.18 -32.10
CA PRO A 181 9.72 6.68 -33.27
C PRO A 181 10.27 7.31 -34.56
N VAL A 182 10.28 6.53 -35.65
CA VAL A 182 10.63 7.03 -37.00
C VAL A 182 9.49 7.85 -37.62
N ASN A 183 8.26 7.62 -37.16
CA ASN A 183 7.07 8.33 -37.58
C ASN A 183 6.72 9.44 -36.57
N THR A 184 6.13 10.52 -37.07
CA THR A 184 5.55 11.58 -36.24
C THR A 184 4.02 11.52 -36.27
N ASP A 185 3.36 12.40 -35.52
CA ASP A 185 1.91 12.57 -35.55
C ASP A 185 1.39 13.07 -36.91
N VAL A 186 2.25 13.66 -37.73
CA VAL A 186 1.89 14.24 -39.05
C VAL A 186 2.65 13.65 -40.24
N THR A 187 3.64 12.78 -40.03
CA THR A 187 4.48 12.23 -41.11
C THR A 187 4.80 10.75 -40.90
N LEU A 188 4.51 9.95 -41.94
CA LEU A 188 4.86 8.53 -42.03
C LEU A 188 6.10 8.37 -42.91
N VAL A 189 7.23 8.08 -42.29
CA VAL A 189 8.52 7.81 -42.94
C VAL A 189 8.64 6.33 -43.31
N ASP A 190 8.14 5.44 -42.45
CA ASP A 190 8.16 3.98 -42.64
C ASP A 190 6.75 3.39 -42.44
N ARG A 191 6.34 2.45 -43.31
CA ARG A 191 4.96 1.93 -43.44
C ARG A 191 4.88 0.42 -43.26
#